data_AF-A0A7X4FV55-F1
#
_entry.id   AF-A0A7X4FV55-F1
#
_cell.length_a   1.000
_cell.length_b   1.000
_cell.length_c   1.000
_cell.angle_alpha   90.00
_cell.angle_beta   90.00
_cell.angle_gamma   90.00
#
_symmetry.space_group_name_H-M   'P 1'
#
loop_
_entity.id
_entity.type
_entity.pdbx_description
1 polymer ?
#
loop_
_entity_poly.entity_id
_entity_poly.type
_entity_poly.pdbx_seq_one_letter_code
_entity_poly.pdbx_strand_id
1 'polypeptide(L)'
;MFLLASIACGGSASSDDVPGVATGISADTLLAATETLASDEFEGRAPGSDGETKTVAFLTEHFSALGLTPGNPDGTWVQDVPLVGITPLPGDSLVVTAGGESRTLEPAVDYVAATKHVVDEVEVSDAEFVFVGYGARAPEYDWDDFGETDVSGKILLFLVNDPP
;
A
#
# COMPACT_ATOMS: atom_id res chain seq x y z
N MET A 1 49.91 -30.64 42.89
CA MET A 1 48.88 -29.99 43.72
C MET A 1 48.24 -28.90 42.87
N PHE A 2 46.99 -29.15 42.44
CA PHE A 2 45.99 -28.26 41.80
C PHE A 2 46.38 -27.50 40.51
N LEU A 3 45.58 -27.38 39.45
CA LEU A 3 44.27 -27.92 39.04
C LEU A 3 44.05 -27.42 37.59
N LEU A 4 43.60 -28.26 36.66
CA LEU A 4 42.96 -27.80 35.43
C LEU A 4 41.57 -27.22 35.78
N ALA A 5 41.27 -26.00 35.32
CA ALA A 5 39.91 -25.46 35.33
C ALA A 5 39.50 -25.08 33.90
N SER A 6 38.61 -25.89 33.34
CA SER A 6 37.85 -25.61 32.13
C SER A 6 36.78 -24.56 32.44
N ILE A 7 36.74 -23.45 31.70
CA ILE A 7 35.56 -22.57 31.66
C ILE A 7 34.97 -22.69 30.26
N ALA A 8 33.90 -23.46 30.17
CA ALA A 8 32.92 -23.32 29.10
C ALA A 8 32.11 -22.06 29.38
N CYS A 9 32.21 -21.05 28.51
CA CYS A 9 31.25 -19.97 28.49
C CYS A 9 30.29 -20.25 27.34
N GLY A 10 29.16 -20.90 27.65
CA GLY A 10 27.98 -20.81 26.83
C GLY A 10 27.52 -19.36 26.83
N GLY A 11 27.89 -18.63 25.79
CA GLY A 11 27.29 -17.34 25.48
C GLY A 11 25.99 -17.59 24.74
N SER A 12 24.88 -17.65 25.48
CA SER A 12 23.58 -17.34 24.92
C SER A 12 23.71 -16.02 24.18
N ALA A 13 23.32 -15.97 22.91
CA ALA A 13 23.08 -14.71 22.23
C ALA A 13 21.90 -14.05 22.96
N SER A 14 22.21 -13.27 24.00
CA SER A 14 21.30 -12.28 24.53
C SER A 14 20.94 -11.39 23.37
N SER A 15 19.64 -11.32 23.05
CA SER A 15 19.07 -10.17 22.37
C SER A 15 19.52 -8.94 23.15
N ASP A 16 20.50 -8.22 22.63
CA ASP A 16 20.78 -6.88 23.08
C ASP A 16 19.52 -6.06 22.78
N ASP A 17 18.60 -6.04 23.75
CA ASP A 17 17.60 -5.00 23.91
C ASP A 17 18.34 -3.69 23.78
N VAL A 18 18.08 -2.92 22.72
CA VAL A 18 18.64 -1.57 22.57
C VAL A 18 17.98 -0.69 23.65
N PRO A 19 18.62 -0.46 24.82
CA PRO A 19 17.98 0.22 25.92
C PRO A 19 18.14 1.71 25.64
N GLY A 20 17.12 2.32 25.04
CA GLY A 20 17.11 3.77 24.79
C GLY A 20 16.18 4.26 23.69
N VAL A 21 15.75 3.39 22.76
CA VAL A 21 14.80 3.81 21.70
C VAL A 21 13.37 3.93 22.26
N ALA A 22 12.98 3.00 23.14
CA ALA A 22 11.63 2.99 23.71
C ALA A 22 11.35 4.16 24.68
N THR A 23 12.38 4.79 25.27
CA THR A 23 12.21 5.85 26.27
C THR A 23 11.78 7.20 25.68
N GLY A 24 11.80 7.36 24.35
CA GLY A 24 11.35 8.57 23.64
C GLY A 24 10.04 8.42 22.85
N ILE A 25 9.49 7.22 22.76
CA ILE A 25 8.25 6.95 22.04
C ILE A 25 7.10 7.00 23.05
N SER A 26 6.20 7.96 22.90
CA SER A 26 5.04 8.12 23.78
C SER A 26 3.74 7.85 23.03
N ALA A 27 2.82 7.11 23.66
CA ALA A 27 1.50 6.87 23.11
C ALA A 27 0.73 8.18 22.89
N ASP A 28 0.88 9.14 23.81
CA ASP A 28 0.23 10.45 23.74
C ASP A 28 0.71 11.25 22.52
N THR A 29 2.01 11.23 22.22
CA THR A 29 2.57 11.91 21.05
C THR A 29 2.08 11.29 19.74
N LEU A 30 2.05 9.95 19.67
CA LEU A 30 1.52 9.25 18.51
C LEU A 30 0.04 9.53 18.31
N LEU A 31 -0.75 9.53 19.39
CA LEU A 31 -2.16 9.82 19.36
C LEU A 31 -2.43 11.26 18.89
N ALA A 32 -1.75 12.26 19.47
CA ALA A 32 -1.93 13.66 19.09
C ALA A 32 -1.61 13.93 17.60
N ALA A 33 -0.53 13.34 17.09
CA ALA A 33 -0.20 13.43 15.67
C ALA A 33 -1.26 12.74 14.79
N THR A 34 -1.74 11.57 15.21
CA THR A 34 -2.79 10.83 14.50
C THR A 34 -4.11 11.59 14.48
N GLU A 35 -4.54 12.16 15.61
CA GLU A 35 -5.76 12.96 15.72
C GLU A 35 -5.70 14.18 14.80
N THR A 36 -4.55 14.88 14.77
CA THR A 36 -4.38 16.04 13.89
C THR A 36 -4.45 15.63 12.42
N LEU A 37 -3.66 14.63 12.01
CA LEU A 37 -3.57 14.18 10.63
C LEU A 37 -4.84 13.45 10.13
N ALA A 38 -5.74 13.06 11.03
CA ALA A 38 -7.03 12.43 10.72
C ALA A 38 -8.22 13.37 10.97
N SER A 39 -7.97 14.63 11.33
CA SER A 39 -9.01 15.62 11.58
C SER A 39 -9.72 16.05 10.29
N ASP A 40 -10.97 16.52 10.44
CA ASP A 40 -11.73 17.10 9.33
C ASP A 40 -10.99 18.28 8.68
N GLU A 41 -10.22 19.04 9.44
CA GLU A 41 -9.41 20.15 8.93
C GLU A 41 -8.36 19.69 7.91
N PHE A 42 -7.84 18.46 8.05
CA PHE A 42 -6.83 17.94 7.13
C PHE A 42 -7.45 17.31 5.88
N GLU A 43 -8.74 16.95 5.88
CA GLU A 43 -9.46 16.45 4.70
C GLU A 43 -8.82 15.21 4.02
N GLY A 44 -7.92 14.52 4.73
CA GLY A 44 -7.11 13.41 4.21
C GLY A 44 -5.72 13.83 3.72
N ARG A 45 -5.05 12.93 3.00
CA ARG A 45 -3.62 13.08 2.63
C ARG A 45 -3.33 12.55 1.22
N ALA A 46 -4.32 12.63 0.34
CA ALA A 46 -4.18 12.19 -1.04
C ALA A 46 -3.22 13.12 -1.80
N PRO A 47 -2.34 12.60 -2.67
CA PRO A 47 -1.48 13.44 -3.50
C PRO A 47 -2.28 14.43 -4.35
N GLY A 48 -1.78 15.66 -4.48
CA GLY A 48 -2.40 16.78 -5.19
C GLY A 48 -3.58 17.43 -4.45
N SER A 49 -3.88 17.07 -3.20
CA SER A 49 -5.00 17.65 -2.44
C SER A 49 -4.56 18.78 -1.50
N ASP A 50 -5.54 19.59 -1.05
CA ASP A 50 -5.29 20.59 0.00
C ASP A 50 -4.80 19.95 1.31
N GLY A 51 -5.27 18.73 1.59
CA GLY A 51 -4.85 17.92 2.73
C GLY A 51 -3.38 17.50 2.67
N GLU A 52 -2.83 17.22 1.48
CA GLU A 52 -1.38 17.03 1.31
C GLU A 52 -0.62 18.29 1.71
N THR A 53 -1.04 19.46 1.22
CA THR A 53 -0.36 20.73 1.53
C THR A 53 -0.29 20.96 3.04
N LYS A 54 -1.41 20.75 3.75
CA LYS A 54 -1.48 20.85 5.23
C LYS A 54 -0.56 19.82 5.91
N THR A 55 -0.57 18.58 5.41
CA THR A 55 0.25 17.48 5.93
C THR A 55 1.74 17.74 5.78
N VAL A 56 2.18 18.20 4.61
CA VAL A 56 3.59 18.52 4.33
C VAL A 56 4.07 19.64 5.25
N ALA A 57 3.26 20.69 5.44
CA ALA A 57 3.56 21.78 6.36
C ALA A 57 3.69 21.28 7.81
N PHE A 58 2.72 20.49 8.28
CA PHE A 58 2.71 19.89 9.62
C PHE A 58 3.98 19.05 9.88
N LEU A 59 4.34 18.15 8.95
CA LEU A 59 5.53 17.31 9.10
C LEU A 59 6.82 18.14 9.09
N THR A 60 6.90 19.15 8.22
CA THR A 60 8.06 20.04 8.14
C THR A 60 8.25 20.83 9.44
N GLU A 61 7.17 21.38 10.00
CA GLU A 61 7.20 22.09 11.27
C GLU A 61 7.65 21.18 12.42
N HIS A 62 7.06 19.98 12.52
CA HIS A 62 7.42 19.03 13.56
C HIS A 62 8.88 18.57 13.46
N PHE A 63 9.38 18.25 12.28
CA PHE A 63 10.76 17.86 12.10
C PHE A 63 11.73 19.02 12.37
N SER A 64 11.40 20.23 11.94
CA SER A 64 12.19 21.42 12.26
C SER A 64 12.21 21.68 13.78
N ALA A 65 11.09 21.51 14.49
CA ALA A 65 11.01 21.69 15.93
C ALA A 65 11.84 20.66 16.71
N LEU A 66 12.05 19.47 16.14
CA LEU A 66 12.94 18.44 16.67
C LEU A 66 14.44 18.72 16.36
N GLY A 67 14.75 19.78 15.60
CA GLY A 67 16.11 20.14 15.22
C GLY A 67 16.66 19.32 14.05
N LEU A 68 15.80 18.62 13.31
CA LEU A 68 16.19 17.97 12.06
C LEU A 68 16.49 19.03 10.98
N THR A 69 17.25 18.62 9.98
CA THR A 69 17.53 19.42 8.79
C THR A 69 16.88 18.81 7.55
N PRO A 70 16.62 19.60 6.50
CA PRO A 70 16.08 19.06 5.25
C PRO A 70 17.00 18.00 4.63
N GLY A 71 16.40 16.97 4.03
CA GLY A 71 17.09 15.82 3.45
C GLY A 71 17.15 15.79 1.92
N ASN A 72 16.45 16.71 1.23
CA ASN A 72 16.43 16.74 -0.23
C ASN A 72 17.80 17.22 -0.77
N PRO A 73 18.34 16.72 -1.91
CA PRO A 73 19.66 17.10 -2.41
C PRO A 73 19.83 18.59 -2.72
N ASP A 74 18.75 19.34 -2.93
CA ASP A 74 18.75 20.79 -3.13
C ASP A 74 18.69 21.60 -1.81
N GLY A 75 18.66 20.92 -0.66
CA GLY A 75 18.58 21.51 0.66
C GLY A 75 17.17 21.89 1.12
N THR A 76 16.13 21.51 0.37
CA THR A 76 14.72 21.72 0.75
C THR A 76 14.14 20.52 1.51
N TRP A 77 12.96 20.70 2.11
CA TRP A 77 12.27 19.66 2.88
C TRP A 77 11.49 18.68 2.00
N VAL A 78 11.12 19.09 0.78
CA VAL A 78 10.14 18.40 -0.06
C VAL A 78 10.81 17.99 -1.36
N GLN A 79 10.70 16.70 -1.70
CA GLN A 79 11.17 16.18 -2.98
C GLN A 79 10.03 16.21 -4.00
N ASP A 80 10.25 16.90 -5.12
CA ASP A 80 9.29 16.91 -6.22
C ASP A 80 9.27 15.56 -6.94
N VAL A 81 8.07 15.02 -7.14
CA VAL A 81 7.83 13.79 -7.90
C VAL A 81 6.76 14.06 -8.97
N PRO A 82 7.01 13.78 -10.26
CA PRO A 82 5.99 13.94 -11.28
C PRO A 82 4.88 12.90 -11.09
N LEU A 83 3.63 13.38 -11.04
CA LEU A 83 2.44 12.55 -10.88
C LEU A 83 1.48 12.73 -12.07
N VAL A 84 0.71 11.69 -12.35
CA VAL A 84 -0.42 11.74 -13.27
C VAL A 84 -1.69 11.45 -12.48
N GLY A 85 -2.66 12.37 -12.55
CA GLY A 85 -3.99 12.17 -11.98
C GLY A 85 -4.93 11.59 -13.02
N ILE A 86 -5.71 10.58 -12.64
CA ILE A 86 -6.79 10.02 -13.44
C ILE A 86 -8.08 10.16 -12.62
N THR A 87 -9.04 10.91 -13.15
CA THR A 87 -10.39 10.99 -12.59
C THR A 87 -11.34 10.28 -13.55
N PRO A 88 -11.82 9.07 -13.20
CA PRO A 88 -12.78 8.37 -14.01
C PRO A 88 -14.06 9.20 -14.13
N LEU A 89 -14.54 9.38 -15.36
CA LEU A 89 -15.91 9.81 -15.58
C LEU A 89 -16.84 8.65 -15.21
N PRO A 90 -18.08 8.91 -14.74
CA PRO A 90 -19.07 7.86 -14.58
C PRO A 90 -19.20 7.09 -15.90
N GLY A 91 -18.83 5.82 -15.88
CA GLY A 91 -18.99 4.92 -17.01
C GLY A 91 -20.40 4.35 -17.08
N ASP A 92 -20.68 3.61 -18.15
CA ASP A 92 -21.90 2.82 -18.24
C ASP A 92 -21.94 1.72 -17.17
N SER A 93 -23.12 1.14 -16.96
CA SER A 93 -23.26 0.01 -16.05
C SER A 93 -22.54 -1.23 -16.59
N LEU A 94 -21.82 -1.94 -15.72
CA LEU A 94 -21.20 -3.22 -16.07
C LEU A 94 -22.28 -4.31 -16.06
N VAL A 95 -22.42 -5.04 -17.16
CA VAL A 95 -23.33 -6.19 -17.25
C VAL A 95 -22.52 -7.47 -17.22
N VAL A 96 -22.85 -8.36 -16.28
CA VAL A 96 -22.22 -9.68 -16.16
C VAL A 96 -23.27 -10.74 -16.46
N THR A 97 -22.94 -11.66 -17.37
CA THR A 97 -23.82 -12.76 -17.77
C THR A 97 -23.20 -14.10 -17.38
N ALA A 98 -23.97 -14.95 -16.70
CA ALA A 98 -23.56 -16.31 -16.33
C ALA A 98 -24.76 -17.25 -16.37
N GLY A 99 -24.62 -18.43 -16.97
CA GLY A 99 -25.68 -19.45 -17.00
C GLY A 99 -26.99 -19.02 -17.69
N GLY A 100 -26.94 -18.01 -18.56
CA GLY A 100 -28.12 -17.43 -19.21
C GLY A 100 -28.83 -16.34 -18.41
N GLU A 101 -28.36 -16.04 -17.20
CA GLU A 101 -28.84 -14.93 -16.38
C GLU A 101 -27.89 -13.73 -16.52
N SER A 102 -28.44 -12.52 -16.49
CA SER A 102 -27.66 -11.28 -16.54
C SER A 102 -27.91 -10.44 -15.31
N ARG A 103 -26.83 -9.85 -14.77
CA ARG A 103 -26.88 -8.87 -13.69
C ARG A 103 -26.20 -7.59 -14.14
N THR A 104 -26.91 -6.48 -13.99
CA THR A 104 -26.35 -5.13 -14.14
C THR A 104 -25.78 -4.68 -12.80
N LEU A 105 -24.55 -4.18 -12.80
CA LEU A 105 -23.83 -3.64 -11.65
C LEU A 105 -23.81 -2.12 -11.71
N GLU A 106 -24.17 -1.47 -10.61
CA GLU A 106 -24.18 -0.02 -10.47
C GLU A 106 -22.78 0.50 -10.10
N PRO A 107 -22.20 1.46 -10.87
CA PRO A 107 -20.92 2.07 -10.54
C PRO A 107 -20.95 2.73 -9.16
N ALA A 108 -19.86 2.64 -8.41
CA ALA A 108 -19.71 3.14 -7.03
C ALA A 108 -20.64 2.50 -5.97
N VAL A 109 -21.52 1.58 -6.36
CA VAL A 109 -22.36 0.79 -5.43
C VAL A 109 -21.95 -0.68 -5.46
N ASP A 110 -21.97 -1.30 -6.63
CA ASP A 110 -21.57 -2.70 -6.82
C ASP A 110 -20.10 -2.84 -7.20
N TYR A 111 -19.51 -1.83 -7.85
CA TYR A 111 -18.13 -1.90 -8.33
C TYR A 111 -17.43 -0.53 -8.45
N VAL A 112 -16.10 -0.56 -8.42
CA VAL A 112 -15.24 0.58 -8.77
C VAL A 112 -14.30 0.13 -9.88
N ALA A 113 -14.28 0.89 -10.99
CA ALA A 113 -13.32 0.68 -12.07
C ALA A 113 -12.24 1.76 -12.03
N ALA A 114 -10.99 1.33 -12.22
CA ALA A 114 -9.84 2.21 -12.31
C ALA A 114 -8.86 1.65 -13.33
N THR A 115 -8.07 2.54 -13.95
CA THR A 115 -7.00 2.17 -14.87
C THR A 115 -5.72 2.90 -14.49
N LYS A 116 -4.58 2.25 -14.76
CA LYS A 116 -3.25 2.88 -14.68
C LYS A 116 -2.77 3.37 -16.05
N HIS A 117 -3.51 3.07 -17.12
CA HIS A 117 -3.19 3.55 -18.46
C HIS A 117 -3.65 4.99 -18.61
N VAL A 118 -2.74 5.86 -19.03
CA VAL A 118 -3.02 7.28 -19.31
C VAL A 118 -3.60 7.39 -20.72
N VAL A 119 -4.87 7.03 -20.84
CA VAL A 119 -5.65 7.04 -22.09
C VAL A 119 -7.03 7.60 -21.82
N ASP A 120 -7.65 8.17 -22.85
CA ASP A 120 -8.96 8.83 -22.71
C ASP A 120 -10.11 7.83 -22.45
N GLU A 121 -9.98 6.60 -22.97
CA GLU A 121 -11.03 5.59 -22.88
C GLU A 121 -10.44 4.18 -22.77
N VAL A 122 -11.09 3.34 -21.97
CA VAL A 122 -10.82 1.90 -21.87
C VAL A 122 -12.14 1.19 -22.10
N GLU A 123 -12.23 0.45 -23.21
CA GLU A 123 -13.41 -0.35 -23.55
C GLU A 123 -13.09 -1.84 -23.37
N VAL A 124 -14.02 -2.55 -22.72
CA VAL A 124 -13.98 -4.01 -22.60
C VAL A 124 -15.34 -4.54 -23.02
N SER A 125 -15.38 -5.27 -24.14
CA SER A 125 -16.59 -5.83 -24.73
C SER A 125 -16.47 -7.34 -24.83
N ASP A 126 -17.52 -8.07 -24.42
CA ASP A 126 -17.66 -9.52 -24.63
C ASP A 126 -16.44 -10.36 -24.18
N ALA A 127 -15.86 -10.01 -23.03
CA ALA A 127 -14.72 -10.72 -22.47
C ALA A 127 -15.16 -11.75 -21.41
N GLU A 128 -14.58 -12.95 -21.49
CA GLU A 128 -14.82 -14.02 -20.51
C GLU A 128 -14.13 -13.70 -19.19
N PHE A 129 -14.83 -13.91 -18.07
CA PHE A 129 -14.23 -13.90 -16.74
C PHE A 129 -13.57 -15.25 -16.43
N VAL A 130 -12.33 -15.22 -15.94
CA VAL A 130 -11.62 -16.41 -15.46
C VAL A 130 -11.12 -16.19 -14.06
N PHE A 131 -11.48 -17.09 -13.14
CA PHE A 131 -10.97 -17.07 -11.78
C PHE A 131 -9.57 -17.67 -11.72
N VAL A 132 -8.59 -16.90 -11.24
CA VAL A 132 -7.15 -17.26 -11.20
C VAL A 132 -6.56 -17.13 -9.81
N GLY A 133 -7.27 -17.57 -8.77
CA GLY A 133 -6.72 -17.59 -7.40
C GLY A 133 -6.24 -16.22 -6.93
N TYR A 134 -4.97 -16.09 -6.56
CA TYR A 134 -4.32 -14.80 -6.21
C TYR A 134 -3.61 -14.13 -7.39
N GLY A 135 -3.66 -14.73 -8.58
CA GLY A 135 -2.98 -14.23 -9.78
C GLY A 135 -1.46 -14.29 -9.65
N ALA A 136 -0.93 -15.22 -8.85
CA ALA A 136 0.48 -15.34 -8.57
C ALA A 136 1.15 -16.50 -9.31
N ARG A 137 2.40 -16.28 -9.73
CA ARG A 137 3.33 -17.32 -10.14
C ARG A 137 4.62 -17.14 -9.34
N ALA A 138 4.88 -18.07 -8.43
CA ALA A 138 6.03 -18.05 -7.53
C ALA A 138 6.68 -19.45 -7.47
N PRO A 139 7.55 -19.78 -8.44
CA PRO A 139 8.20 -21.09 -8.52
C PRO A 139 9.00 -21.47 -7.27
N GLU A 140 9.53 -20.48 -6.55
CA GLU A 140 10.23 -20.64 -5.27
C GLU A 140 9.35 -21.24 -4.16
N TYR A 141 8.03 -21.16 -4.31
CA TYR A 141 7.04 -21.71 -3.37
C TYR A 141 6.20 -22.84 -3.99
N ASP A 142 6.59 -23.36 -5.16
CA ASP A 142 5.82 -24.36 -5.92
C ASP A 142 4.37 -23.90 -6.20
N TRP A 143 4.20 -22.60 -6.49
CA TRP A 143 2.88 -21.96 -6.65
C TRP A 143 2.68 -21.38 -8.06
N ASP A 144 1.58 -21.76 -8.71
CA ASP A 144 1.12 -21.19 -9.99
C ASP A 144 -0.41 -21.20 -10.07
N ASP A 145 -1.03 -20.03 -9.90
CA ASP A 145 -2.49 -19.88 -10.01
C ASP A 145 -3.00 -19.91 -11.45
N PHE A 146 -2.11 -19.74 -12.43
CA PHE A 146 -2.47 -19.71 -13.85
C PHE A 146 -2.43 -21.11 -14.46
N GLY A 147 -1.45 -21.93 -14.06
CA GLY A 147 -1.23 -23.26 -14.62
C GLY A 147 -1.23 -23.25 -16.17
N GLU A 148 -2.12 -24.04 -16.76
CA GLU A 148 -2.30 -24.17 -18.22
C GLU A 148 -3.46 -23.30 -18.76
N THR A 149 -4.04 -22.42 -17.95
CA THR A 149 -5.20 -21.62 -18.34
C THR A 149 -4.82 -20.52 -19.33
N ASP A 150 -5.48 -20.48 -20.49
CA ASP A 150 -5.35 -19.36 -21.44
C ASP A 150 -6.10 -18.14 -20.92
N VAL A 151 -5.37 -17.06 -20.69
CA VAL A 151 -5.86 -15.79 -20.16
C VAL A 151 -5.96 -14.69 -21.22
N SER A 152 -5.59 -14.99 -22.46
CA SER A 152 -5.51 -13.99 -23.53
C SER A 152 -6.88 -13.39 -23.83
N GLY A 153 -6.99 -12.05 -23.71
CA GLY A 153 -8.24 -11.33 -23.99
C GLY A 153 -9.36 -11.55 -22.97
N LYS A 154 -9.05 -12.13 -21.81
CA LYS A 154 -10.02 -12.43 -20.75
C LYS A 154 -9.93 -11.41 -19.61
N ILE A 155 -11.01 -11.30 -18.83
CA ILE A 155 -11.02 -10.57 -17.56
C ILE A 155 -10.61 -11.53 -16.46
N LEU A 156 -9.53 -11.21 -15.75
CA LEU A 156 -9.07 -12.02 -14.63
C LEU A 156 -9.77 -11.62 -13.35
N LEU A 157 -10.38 -12.59 -12.69
CA LEU A 157 -10.93 -12.47 -11.35
C LEU A 157 -9.96 -13.12 -10.37
N PHE A 158 -9.49 -12.36 -9.39
CA PHE A 158 -8.53 -12.85 -8.41
C PHE A 158 -8.85 -12.32 -7.01
N LEU A 159 -8.32 -12.99 -6.01
CA LEU A 159 -8.41 -12.63 -4.60
C LEU A 159 -7.37 -11.55 -4.27
N VAL A 160 -7.74 -10.64 -3.37
CA VAL A 160 -6.83 -9.61 -2.88
C VAL A 160 -5.82 -10.25 -1.91
N ASN A 161 -4.57 -9.76 -1.97
CA ASN A 161 -3.37 -10.19 -1.23
C ASN A 161 -2.60 -11.35 -1.88
N ASP A 162 -1.60 -11.85 -1.17
CA ASP A 162 -0.74 -12.96 -1.59
C ASP A 162 -1.33 -14.32 -1.15
N PRO A 163 -0.94 -15.42 -1.82
CA PRO A 163 -1.21 -16.78 -1.34
C PRO A 163 -0.77 -17.02 0.12
N PRO A 164 -1.49 -17.88 0.87
CA PRO A 164 -1.17 -18.21 2.26
C PRO A 164 0.09 -19.09 2.43
#